data_AF-A0A438J0J0-F1
#
_entry.id   AF-A0A438J0J0-F1
#
_cell.length_a   1.000
_cell.length_b   1.000
_cell.length_c   1.000
_cell.angle_alpha   90.00
_cell.angle_beta   90.00
_cell.angle_gamma   90.00
#
_symmetry.space_group_name_H-M   'P 1'
#
loop_
_entity.id
_entity.type
_entity.pdbx_description
1 polymer ?
#
loop_
_entity_poly.entity_id
_entity_poly.type
_entity_poly.pdbx_seq_one_letter_code
_entity_poly.pdbx_strand_id
1 'polypeptide(L)'
;MVVFDAIICDPPYGVRAGGRKSGGRKLLKGVIGPYTVPDDKRTDHIPSTAAYSLAECVHDLLDVAAKMLVMGGRLVYFYPVLREDDSTETHFPEHPCFKLIATCEQILSLRYSRVLLTMVKIGPYTEEIAETARLKHLEFKENHLKWLEEGNLHAAVFSSADPQLGDAGDSKSSKDSKPKYRGKYV
;
A
#
# COMPACT_ATOMS: atom_id res chain seq x y z
N MET A 1 18.74 -8.60 16.55
CA MET A 1 19.70 -7.49 16.51
C MET A 1 18.99 -6.31 15.85
N VAL A 2 18.85 -5.18 16.54
CA VAL A 2 18.39 -3.92 15.93
C VAL A 2 19.54 -3.32 15.12
N VAL A 3 19.25 -2.74 13.95
CA VAL A 3 20.27 -2.43 12.94
C VAL A 3 20.24 -0.97 12.47
N PHE A 4 19.10 -0.29 12.59
CA PHE A 4 18.92 1.02 11.96
C PHE A 4 18.39 2.09 12.93
N ASP A 5 18.87 3.33 12.75
CA ASP A 5 18.35 4.53 13.41
C ASP A 5 17.07 5.06 12.74
N ALA A 6 16.97 4.88 11.42
CA ALA A 6 15.81 5.33 10.65
C ALA A 6 15.54 4.42 9.44
N ILE A 7 14.26 4.33 9.08
CA ILE A 7 13.77 3.76 7.83
C ILE A 7 12.95 4.85 7.15
N ILE A 8 13.30 5.19 5.90
CA ILE A 8 12.61 6.20 5.10
C ILE A 8 12.24 5.57 3.76
N CYS A 9 10.97 5.57 3.39
CA CYS A 9 10.53 4.91 2.16
C CYS A 9 9.26 5.51 1.53
N ASP A 10 9.04 5.22 0.24
CA ASP A 10 7.81 5.51 -0.48
C ASP A 10 7.18 4.19 -0.96
N PRO A 11 6.45 3.46 -0.09
CA PRO A 11 5.80 2.20 -0.44
C PRO A 11 4.91 2.26 -1.70
N PRO A 12 4.78 1.16 -2.45
CA PRO A 12 3.91 1.13 -3.63
C PRO A 12 2.43 1.13 -3.22
N TYR A 13 1.74 2.26 -3.42
CA TYR A 13 0.32 2.42 -3.03
C TYR A 13 -0.71 1.98 -4.07
N GLY A 14 -0.28 1.42 -5.21
CA GLY A 14 -1.20 0.97 -6.25
C GLY A 14 -1.74 2.05 -7.19
N VAL A 15 -1.41 3.34 -7.00
CA VAL A 15 -1.93 4.43 -7.85
C VAL A 15 -1.27 4.49 -9.22
N ARG A 16 0.06 4.34 -9.33
CA ARG A 16 0.77 4.33 -10.62
C ARG A 16 1.26 2.94 -11.02
N ALA A 17 1.64 2.14 -10.03
CA ALA A 17 2.02 0.75 -10.18
C ALA A 17 1.45 -0.03 -8.99
N GLY A 18 0.83 -1.18 -9.27
CA GLY A 18 0.35 -2.11 -8.24
C GLY A 18 1.51 -2.63 -7.41
N GLY A 19 1.35 -2.66 -6.09
CA GLY A 19 2.31 -3.32 -5.20
C GLY A 19 2.53 -4.77 -5.64
N ARG A 20 3.78 -5.23 -5.58
CA ARG A 20 4.11 -6.64 -5.85
C ARG A 20 4.98 -7.20 -4.74
N LYS A 21 4.70 -8.43 -4.35
CA LYS A 21 5.51 -9.20 -3.39
C LYS A 21 6.00 -10.49 -4.04
N SER A 22 7.11 -11.01 -3.53
CA SER A 22 7.62 -12.32 -3.91
C SER A 22 6.63 -13.40 -3.50
N GLY A 23 6.41 -14.37 -4.38
CA GLY A 23 5.43 -15.44 -4.19
C GLY A 23 4.51 -15.54 -5.39
N GLY A 24 4.53 -16.68 -6.07
CA GLY A 24 3.66 -16.92 -7.22
C GLY A 24 2.20 -17.11 -6.81
N ARG A 25 1.28 -16.92 -7.76
CA ARG A 25 -0.18 -17.12 -7.53
C ARG A 25 -0.52 -18.50 -6.95
N LYS A 26 0.21 -19.56 -7.34
CA LYS A 26 0.03 -20.92 -6.80
C LYS A 26 0.49 -21.04 -5.34
N LEU A 27 1.56 -20.33 -4.96
CA LEU A 27 2.09 -20.30 -3.59
C LEU A 27 1.12 -19.58 -2.65
N LEU A 28 0.57 -18.44 -3.10
CA LEU A 28 -0.40 -17.69 -2.31
C LEU A 28 -1.73 -18.42 -2.16
N LYS A 29 -2.19 -19.13 -3.20
CA LYS A 29 -3.38 -20.00 -3.14
C LYS A 29 -3.17 -21.28 -2.34
N GLY A 30 -1.99 -21.51 -1.77
CA GLY A 30 -1.67 -22.73 -1.02
C GLY A 30 -1.62 -24.01 -1.87
N VAL A 31 -1.65 -23.88 -3.19
CA VAL A 31 -1.57 -25.02 -4.14
C VAL A 31 -0.18 -25.64 -4.12
N ILE A 32 0.84 -24.84 -3.83
CA ILE A 32 2.23 -25.27 -3.68
C ILE A 32 2.75 -24.67 -2.37
N GLY A 33 3.48 -25.46 -1.58
CA GLY A 33 4.15 -24.98 -0.37
C GLY A 33 5.40 -24.13 -0.67
N PRO A 34 5.99 -23.49 0.35
CA PRO A 34 7.30 -22.86 0.22
C PRO A 34 8.32 -23.88 -0.31
N TYR A 35 9.13 -23.48 -1.29
CA TYR A 35 10.17 -24.33 -1.85
C TYR A 35 11.49 -23.57 -1.91
N THR A 36 12.58 -24.30 -1.72
CA THR A 36 13.93 -23.77 -1.88
C THR A 36 14.35 -23.94 -3.32
N VAL A 37 14.86 -22.88 -3.94
CA VAL A 37 15.43 -22.94 -5.28
C VAL A 37 16.74 -23.75 -5.21
N PRO A 38 16.87 -24.83 -6.00
CA PRO A 38 18.11 -25.59 -6.10
C PRO A 38 19.32 -24.70 -6.43
N ASP A 39 20.50 -25.04 -5.89
CA ASP A 39 21.70 -24.20 -6.01
C ASP A 39 22.11 -23.97 -7.48
N ASP A 40 21.94 -24.99 -8.33
CA ASP A 40 22.21 -24.96 -9.78
C ASP A 40 21.29 -24.01 -10.55
N LYS A 41 20.15 -23.62 -9.97
CA LYS A 41 19.15 -22.74 -10.60
C LYS A 41 19.11 -21.36 -9.96
N ARG A 42 19.88 -21.11 -8.89
CA ARG A 42 19.75 -19.89 -8.08
C ARG A 42 20.19 -18.62 -8.81
N THR A 43 21.24 -18.68 -9.63
CA THR A 43 21.86 -17.51 -10.26
C THR A 43 20.90 -16.74 -11.16
N ASP A 44 20.08 -17.45 -11.93
CA ASP A 44 19.18 -16.87 -12.93
C ASP A 44 17.69 -17.05 -12.56
N HIS A 45 17.41 -17.45 -11.31
CA HIS A 45 16.04 -17.62 -10.86
C HIS A 45 15.37 -16.26 -10.60
N ILE A 46 14.39 -15.93 -11.44
CA ILE A 46 13.50 -14.81 -11.20
C ILE A 46 12.29 -15.32 -10.40
N PRO A 47 12.13 -14.93 -9.12
CA PRO A 47 11.01 -15.37 -8.32
C PRO A 47 9.70 -14.85 -8.91
N SER A 48 8.70 -15.71 -8.97
CA SER A 48 7.35 -15.29 -9.35
C SER A 48 6.82 -14.28 -8.32
N THR A 49 6.10 -13.28 -8.79
CA THR A 49 5.51 -12.23 -7.96
C THR A 49 4.00 -12.28 -8.01
N ALA A 50 3.38 -11.81 -6.94
CA ALA A 50 1.94 -11.61 -6.85
C ALA A 50 1.64 -10.16 -6.48
N ALA A 51 0.37 -9.78 -6.65
CA ALA A 51 -0.10 -8.48 -6.20
C ALA A 51 0.09 -8.34 -4.68
N TYR A 52 0.26 -7.12 -4.23
CA TYR A 52 0.51 -6.78 -2.84
C TYR A 52 -0.43 -5.62 -2.50
N SER A 53 -1.41 -5.88 -1.64
CA SER A 53 -2.35 -4.84 -1.23
C SER A 53 -1.64 -3.78 -0.39
N LEU A 54 -2.17 -2.57 -0.39
CA LEU A 54 -1.66 -1.48 0.44
C LEU A 54 -1.64 -1.87 1.92
N ALA A 55 -2.75 -2.45 2.41
CA ALA A 55 -2.90 -2.85 3.79
C ALA A 55 -1.85 -3.88 4.22
N GLU A 56 -1.60 -4.90 3.39
CA GLU A 56 -0.59 -5.91 3.67
C GLU A 56 0.83 -5.30 3.61
N CYS A 57 1.09 -4.45 2.61
CA CYS A 57 2.39 -3.81 2.44
C CYS A 57 2.76 -2.90 3.61
N VAL A 58 1.81 -2.10 4.11
CA VAL A 58 2.06 -1.21 5.26
C VAL A 58 2.15 -2.00 6.56
N HIS A 59 1.35 -3.06 6.74
CA HIS A 59 1.48 -3.95 7.89
C HIS A 59 2.89 -4.57 7.96
N ASP A 60 3.36 -5.17 6.87
CA ASP A 60 4.68 -5.81 6.85
C ASP A 60 5.80 -4.78 7.02
N LEU A 61 5.65 -3.56 6.49
CA LEU A 61 6.57 -2.45 6.74
C LEU A 61 6.67 -2.11 8.24
N LEU A 62 5.52 -1.96 8.92
CA LEU A 62 5.48 -1.64 10.35
C LEU A 62 6.11 -2.77 11.18
N ASP A 63 5.80 -4.03 10.85
CA ASP A 63 6.35 -5.20 11.53
C ASP A 63 7.88 -5.30 11.38
N VAL A 64 8.40 -5.14 10.15
CA VAL A 64 9.85 -5.13 9.89
C VAL A 64 10.52 -3.95 10.57
N ALA A 65 9.93 -2.75 10.51
CA ALA A 65 10.47 -1.58 11.17
C ALA A 65 10.53 -1.76 12.69
N ALA A 66 9.50 -2.38 13.29
CA ALA A 66 9.46 -2.67 14.72
C ALA A 66 10.57 -3.64 15.14
N LYS A 67 10.96 -4.60 14.29
CA LYS A 67 12.08 -5.52 14.53
C LYS A 67 13.45 -4.84 14.38
N MET A 68 13.58 -3.97 13.38
CA MET A 68 14.90 -3.51 12.90
C MET A 68 15.34 -2.18 13.51
N LEU A 69 14.40 -1.29 13.87
CA LEU A 69 14.74 0.02 14.43
C LEU A 69 15.19 -0.07 15.89
N VAL A 70 16.16 0.76 16.25
CA VAL A 70 16.52 1.01 17.65
C VAL A 70 15.38 1.73 18.39
N MET A 71 15.35 1.65 19.72
CA MET A 71 14.43 2.47 20.53
C MET A 71 14.68 3.96 20.27
N GLY A 72 13.63 4.75 20.07
CA GLY A 72 13.73 6.14 19.64
C GLY A 72 14.05 6.33 18.14
N GLY A 73 14.32 5.25 17.40
CA GLY A 73 14.49 5.28 15.96
C GLY A 73 13.20 5.66 15.23
N ARG A 74 13.33 6.11 13.98
CA ARG A 74 12.20 6.69 13.21
C ARG A 74 11.82 5.85 11.99
N LEU A 75 10.52 5.63 11.84
CA LEU A 75 9.93 5.16 10.59
C LEU A 75 9.27 6.35 9.89
N VAL A 76 9.67 6.63 8.67
CA VAL A 76 9.11 7.71 7.85
C VAL A 76 8.65 7.15 6.50
N TYR A 77 7.37 7.29 6.18
CA TYR A 77 6.85 6.78 4.92
C TYR A 77 5.68 7.60 4.42
N PHE A 78 5.49 7.63 3.09
CA PHE A 78 4.29 8.22 2.53
C PHE A 78 3.10 7.26 2.71
N TYR A 79 1.91 7.82 2.85
CA TYR A 79 0.66 7.06 2.89
C TYR A 79 -0.35 7.75 1.97
N PRO A 80 -1.06 7.01 1.12
CA PRO A 80 -1.98 7.61 0.17
C PRO A 80 -3.30 7.97 0.87
N VAL A 81 -3.87 9.12 0.54
CA VAL A 81 -5.14 9.58 1.11
C VAL A 81 -6.07 9.99 -0.02
N LEU A 82 -7.30 9.48 0.03
CA LEU A 82 -8.38 9.95 -0.84
C LEU A 82 -8.98 11.19 -0.18
N ARG A 83 -9.10 12.26 -0.97
CA ARG A 83 -9.73 13.49 -0.52
C ARG A 83 -11.22 13.38 -0.83
N GLU A 84 -12.00 13.08 0.19
CA GLU A 84 -13.46 13.21 0.16
C GLU A 84 -13.84 14.55 0.79
N ASP A 85 -14.87 15.21 0.25
CA ASP A 85 -15.20 16.60 0.60
C ASP A 85 -15.72 16.79 2.04
N ASP A 86 -15.95 15.71 2.81
CA ASP A 86 -16.69 15.78 4.08
C ASP A 86 -16.19 14.88 5.22
N SER A 87 -15.00 14.25 5.11
CA SER A 87 -14.44 13.42 6.20
C SER A 87 -13.25 14.09 6.89
N THR A 88 -13.41 14.40 8.17
CA THR A 88 -12.45 15.15 8.99
C THR A 88 -11.41 14.30 9.72
N GLU A 89 -11.51 12.96 9.67
CA GLU A 89 -10.58 12.07 10.39
C GLU A 89 -10.00 10.99 9.46
N THR A 90 -8.76 11.22 9.00
CA THR A 90 -7.98 10.17 8.34
C THR A 90 -7.33 9.29 9.39
N HIS A 91 -7.76 8.03 9.49
CA HIS A 91 -7.09 7.04 10.33
C HIS A 91 -5.85 6.49 9.63
N PHE A 92 -4.68 6.70 10.23
CA PHE A 92 -3.43 6.13 9.73
C PHE A 92 -3.16 4.76 10.36
N PRO A 93 -2.41 3.88 9.67
CA PRO A 93 -2.01 2.60 10.24
C PRO A 93 -1.23 2.77 11.55
N GLU A 94 -1.60 1.98 12.56
CA GLU A 94 -0.97 2.00 13.88
C GLU A 94 -0.19 0.71 14.15
N HIS A 95 0.74 0.78 15.10
CA HIS A 95 1.48 -0.39 15.56
C HIS A 95 1.93 -0.19 17.02
N PRO A 96 1.82 -1.19 17.91
CA PRO A 96 2.08 -1.03 19.35
C PRO A 96 3.47 -0.48 19.70
N CYS A 97 4.49 -0.82 18.91
CA CYS A 97 5.86 -0.30 19.11
C CYS A 97 6.06 1.16 18.69
N PHE A 98 5.10 1.80 18.02
CA PHE A 98 5.27 3.09 17.37
C PHE A 98 4.28 4.14 17.86
N LYS A 99 4.72 5.39 17.87
CA LYS A 99 3.86 6.55 18.06
C LYS A 99 4.01 7.49 16.86
N LEU A 100 2.89 7.91 16.27
CA LEU A 100 2.87 8.96 15.27
C LEU A 100 3.24 10.31 15.92
N ILE A 101 4.24 11.00 15.37
CA ILE A 101 4.74 12.27 15.93
C ILE A 101 4.63 13.45 14.97
N ALA A 102 4.53 13.19 13.66
CA ALA A 102 4.30 14.23 12.67
C ALA A 102 3.62 13.66 11.42
N THR A 103 2.82 14.51 10.79
CA THR A 103 2.18 14.28 9.50
C THR A 103 2.46 15.49 8.61
N CYS A 104 2.71 15.26 7.32
CA CYS A 104 2.85 16.33 6.34
C CYS A 104 2.14 15.93 5.06
N GLU A 105 1.05 16.62 4.72
CA GLU A 105 0.28 16.34 3.51
C GLU A 105 0.91 16.99 2.28
N GLN A 106 0.99 16.22 1.20
CA GLN A 106 1.28 16.68 -0.14
C GLN A 106 0.07 16.39 -1.04
N ILE A 107 -0.64 17.44 -1.44
CA ILE A 107 -1.75 17.37 -2.38
C ILE A 107 -1.20 17.05 -3.78
N LEU A 108 -1.72 16.01 -4.42
CA LEU A 108 -1.30 15.58 -5.76
C LEU A 108 -2.38 15.86 -6.81
N SER A 109 -3.66 15.82 -6.42
CA SER A 109 -4.82 16.22 -7.22
C SER A 109 -5.98 16.65 -6.31
N LEU A 110 -7.12 17.00 -6.91
CA LEU A 110 -8.36 17.31 -6.16
C LEU A 110 -8.83 16.13 -5.30
N ARG A 111 -8.67 14.89 -5.79
CA ARG A 111 -9.20 13.67 -5.13
C ARG A 111 -8.14 12.83 -4.44
N TYR A 112 -6.87 13.23 -4.53
CA TYR A 112 -5.75 12.41 -4.10
C TYR A 112 -4.63 13.26 -3.50
N SER A 113 -4.20 12.87 -2.31
CA SER A 113 -2.99 13.37 -1.69
C SER A 113 -2.17 12.19 -1.16
N ARG A 114 -0.94 12.50 -0.71
CA ARG A 114 -0.15 11.58 0.09
C ARG A 114 0.32 12.30 1.33
N VAL A 115 0.32 11.62 2.46
CA VAL A 115 0.76 12.15 3.74
C VAL A 115 2.08 11.48 4.12
N LEU A 116 3.11 12.26 4.37
CA LEU A 116 4.35 11.78 4.96
C LEU A 116 4.12 11.56 6.46
N LEU A 117 4.09 10.30 6.89
CA LEU A 117 3.93 9.90 8.28
C LEU A 117 5.32 9.74 8.90
N THR A 118 5.53 10.36 10.06
CA THR A 118 6.74 10.18 10.88
C THR A 118 6.34 9.54 12.20
N MET A 119 6.84 8.33 12.43
CA MET A 119 6.62 7.55 13.64
C MET A 119 7.93 7.33 14.39
N VAL A 120 7.87 7.33 15.72
CA VAL A 120 9.02 7.01 16.60
C VAL A 120 8.77 5.70 17.32
N LYS A 121 9.80 4.85 17.40
CA LYS A 121 9.73 3.59 18.14
C LYS A 121 9.77 3.86 19.64
N ILE A 122 8.68 3.53 20.33
CA ILE A 122 8.49 3.77 21.77
C ILE A 122 8.48 2.49 22.61
N GLY A 123 8.36 1.32 21.98
CA GLY A 123 8.22 0.04 22.68
C GLY A 123 9.11 -1.07 22.10
N PRO A 124 9.48 -2.06 22.94
CA PRO A 124 10.18 -3.25 22.47
C PRO A 124 9.25 -4.11 21.59
N TYR A 125 9.85 -4.85 20.67
CA TYR A 125 9.13 -5.85 19.88
C TYR A 125 9.07 -7.17 20.69
N THR A 126 7.89 -7.50 21.20
CA THR A 126 7.68 -8.68 22.07
C THR A 126 7.24 -9.90 21.27
N GLU A 127 7.28 -11.09 21.89
CA GLU A 127 6.79 -12.33 21.28
C GLU A 127 5.29 -12.27 20.97
N GLU A 128 4.50 -11.60 21.81
CA GLU A 128 3.06 -11.39 21.61
C GLU A 128 2.78 -10.54 20.35
N ILE A 129 3.57 -9.47 20.15
CA ILE A 129 3.50 -8.66 18.93
C ILE A 129 3.89 -9.50 17.71
N ALA A 130 4.93 -10.34 17.85
CA ALA A 130 5.36 -11.25 16.78
C ALA A 130 4.28 -12.27 16.40
N GLU A 131 3.59 -12.82 17.39
CA GLU A 131 2.48 -13.75 17.16
C GLU A 131 1.30 -13.04 16.50
N THR A 132 0.94 -11.84 16.96
CA THR A 132 -0.14 -11.04 16.38
C THR A 132 0.15 -10.69 14.91
N ALA A 133 1.38 -10.25 14.61
CA ALA A 133 1.82 -9.98 13.24
C ALA A 133 1.79 -11.24 12.36
N ARG A 134 2.18 -12.40 12.91
CA ARG A 134 2.11 -13.69 12.20
C ARG A 134 0.68 -14.10 11.87
N LEU A 135 -0.24 -13.98 12.83
CA LEU A 135 -1.66 -14.27 12.61
C LEU A 135 -2.26 -13.33 11.56
N LYS A 136 -1.93 -12.05 11.62
CA LYS A 136 -2.35 -11.07 10.60
C LYS A 136 -1.80 -11.39 9.21
N HIS A 137 -0.55 -11.84 9.12
CA HIS A 137 0.05 -12.28 7.86
C HIS A 137 -0.68 -13.50 7.26
N LEU A 138 -1.09 -14.46 8.10
CA LEU A 138 -1.91 -15.60 7.66
C LEU A 138 -3.29 -15.13 7.18
N GLU A 139 -3.93 -14.22 7.90
CA GLU A 139 -5.20 -13.63 7.49
C GLU A 139 -5.10 -12.93 6.13
N PHE A 140 -4.03 -12.16 5.87
CA PHE A 140 -3.79 -11.54 4.57
C PHE A 140 -3.60 -12.58 3.45
N LYS A 141 -2.94 -13.70 3.76
CA LYS A 141 -2.74 -14.79 2.80
C LYS A 141 -4.06 -15.47 2.46
N GLU A 142 -4.90 -15.76 3.45
CA GLU A 142 -6.20 -16.41 3.27
C GLU A 142 -7.20 -15.50 2.54
N ASN A 143 -7.22 -14.21 2.89
CA ASN A 143 -8.15 -13.22 2.35
C ASN A 143 -7.53 -12.37 1.22
N HIS A 144 -6.50 -12.88 0.55
CA HIS A 144 -5.67 -12.10 -0.38
C HIS A 144 -6.48 -11.39 -1.48
N LEU A 145 -7.51 -12.04 -2.03
CA LEU A 145 -8.35 -11.43 -3.07
C LEU A 145 -9.20 -10.29 -2.53
N LYS A 146 -9.81 -10.46 -1.36
CA LYS A 146 -10.62 -9.44 -0.69
C LYS A 146 -9.82 -8.16 -0.45
N TRP A 147 -8.62 -8.29 0.12
CA TRP A 147 -7.74 -7.15 0.40
C TRP A 147 -7.25 -6.42 -0.86
N LEU A 148 -7.21 -7.08 -2.03
CA LEU A 148 -6.87 -6.44 -3.29
C LEU A 148 -8.03 -5.60 -3.85
N GLU A 149 -9.27 -6.06 -3.66
CA GLU A 149 -10.46 -5.35 -4.10
C GLU A 149 -10.71 -4.10 -3.25
N GLU A 150 -10.63 -4.22 -1.92
CA GLU A 150 -10.80 -3.11 -0.97
C GLU A 150 -9.68 -2.06 -1.10
N GLY A 151 -8.46 -2.46 -1.50
CA GLY A 151 -7.29 -1.58 -1.63
C GLY A 151 -7.13 -0.91 -3.00
N ASN A 152 -8.13 -0.93 -3.88
CA ASN A 152 -8.01 -0.43 -5.25
C ASN A 152 -8.05 1.10 -5.36
N LEU A 153 -6.97 1.75 -4.90
CA LEU A 153 -6.82 3.21 -4.99
C LEU A 153 -6.77 3.73 -6.43
N HIS A 154 -6.26 2.95 -7.39
CA HIS A 154 -6.21 3.39 -8.79
C HIS A 154 -7.61 3.71 -9.32
N ALA A 155 -8.60 2.84 -9.03
CA ALA A 155 -9.98 3.08 -9.44
C ALA A 155 -10.54 4.34 -8.77
N ALA A 156 -10.31 4.54 -7.47
CA ALA A 156 -10.80 5.71 -6.74
C ALA A 156 -10.18 7.04 -7.23
N VAL A 157 -8.90 7.05 -7.57
CA VAL A 157 -8.20 8.26 -8.05
C VAL A 157 -8.62 8.63 -9.48
N PHE A 158 -8.86 7.65 -10.35
CA PHE A 158 -9.08 7.86 -11.79
C PHE A 158 -10.51 7.64 -12.28
N SER A 159 -11.47 7.28 -11.42
CA SER A 159 -12.89 7.21 -11.79
C SER A 159 -13.37 8.56 -12.33
N SER A 160 -14.20 8.63 -13.37
CA SER A 160 -14.82 9.90 -13.77
C SER A 160 -15.80 10.32 -12.67
N ALA A 161 -15.67 11.54 -12.14
CA ALA A 161 -16.75 12.15 -11.37
C ALA A 161 -17.84 12.51 -12.39
N ASP A 162 -18.91 11.73 -12.48
CA ASP A 162 -20.09 12.15 -13.23
C ASP A 162 -20.69 13.37 -12.52
N PRO A 163 -20.85 14.52 -13.19
CA PRO A 163 -21.71 15.56 -12.66
C PRO A 163 -23.15 15.07 -12.78
N GLN A 164 -23.80 14.79 -11.65
CA GLN A 164 -25.26 14.78 -11.61
C GLN A 164 -25.76 16.20 -11.89
N LEU A 165 -26.03 16.48 -13.15
CA LEU A 165 -26.96 17.52 -13.59
C LEU A 165 -28.04 16.79 -14.39
N GLY A 166 -29.25 16.75 -13.83
CA GLY A 166 -30.41 16.26 -14.56
C GLY A 166 -30.75 17.19 -15.73
N ASP A 167 -31.10 16.62 -16.87
CA ASP A 167 -32.41 16.81 -17.50
C ASP A 167 -32.62 15.78 -18.63
N ALA A 168 -33.88 15.51 -18.93
CA ALA A 168 -34.35 14.56 -19.93
C ALA A 168 -34.08 15.00 -21.39
N GLY A 169 -33.99 14.03 -22.31
CA GLY A 169 -34.28 14.27 -23.74
C GLY A 169 -33.26 13.78 -24.76
N ASP A 170 -33.53 12.56 -25.27
CA ASP A 170 -33.50 12.14 -26.68
C ASP A 170 -32.26 12.26 -27.61
N SER A 171 -31.98 11.11 -28.25
CA SER A 171 -31.47 10.90 -29.63
C SER A 171 -30.05 11.30 -30.11
N LYS A 172 -29.36 10.24 -30.55
CA LYS A 172 -28.43 10.07 -31.71
C LYS A 172 -26.95 10.48 -31.62
N SER A 173 -26.16 9.52 -32.12
CA SER A 173 -24.71 9.43 -32.29
C SER A 173 -24.00 10.64 -32.90
N SER A 174 -22.82 10.95 -32.37
CA SER A 174 -21.66 11.33 -33.20
C SER A 174 -20.35 10.93 -32.49
N LYS A 175 -19.46 10.27 -33.25
CA LYS A 175 -18.05 10.09 -32.89
C LYS A 175 -17.43 11.48 -32.83
N ASP A 176 -16.76 11.83 -31.72
CA ASP A 176 -15.48 12.53 -31.85
C ASP A 176 -14.59 12.53 -30.59
N SER A 177 -13.31 12.28 -30.88
CA SER A 177 -12.06 12.60 -30.17
C SER A 177 -11.99 12.51 -28.63
N LYS A 178 -11.30 11.47 -28.13
CA LYS A 178 -10.71 11.45 -26.78
C LYS A 178 -9.62 12.53 -26.67
N PRO A 179 -9.65 13.44 -25.67
CA PRO A 179 -8.54 14.37 -25.46
C PRO A 179 -7.30 13.60 -24.96
N LYS A 180 -6.24 13.61 -25.78
CA LYS A 180 -4.91 13.11 -25.39
C LYS A 180 -4.32 14.06 -24.35
N TYR A 181 -4.15 13.57 -23.12
CA TYR A 181 -3.35 14.25 -22.09
C TYR A 181 -1.91 14.38 -22.58
N ARG A 182 -1.50 15.61 -22.94
CA ARG A 182 -0.13 15.93 -23.33
C ARG A 182 0.50 16.68 -22.17
N GLY A 183 1.19 15.95 -21.30
CA GLY A 183 2.01 16.55 -20.24
C GLY A 183 3.03 17.50 -20.87
N LYS A 184 2.92 18.79 -20.56
CA LYS A 184 3.97 19.78 -20.82
C LYS A 184 4.69 20.01 -19.51
N TYR A 185 5.93 19.54 -19.41
CA TYR A 185 6.92 20.18 -18.56
C TYR A 185 8.19 20.37 -19.38
N VAL A 186 8.68 21.61 -19.28
CA VAL A 186 9.93 22.18 -19.79
C VAL A 186 11.09 21.59 -19.00
#